data_AF-A0A5W0JTG4-F1
#
_entry.id   AF-A0A5W0JTG4-F1
#
_cell.length_a   1.000
_cell.length_b   1.000
_cell.length_c   1.000
_cell.angle_alpha   90.00
_cell.angle_beta   90.00
_cell.angle_gamma   90.00
#
_symmetry.space_group_name_H-M   'P 1'
#
loop_
_entity.id
_entity.type
_entity.pdbx_description
1 polymer ?
#
loop_
_entity_poly.entity_id
_entity_poly.type
_entity_poly.pdbx_seq_one_letter_code
_entity_poly.pdbx_strand_id
1 'polypeptide(L)'
;IGTPALFLAMMNGHTDNVKIFMQEIQSLVDNHIIHEDNLVKLLQTKSANETPGLYISMLYGFDEIIDIFLNALTTPIAQELLNKKLVMSILAMKIHDGEPGLYAAMENNHPLCVTRFLSKINGIAFKYKLSKANIMDLLKGATAQGTPALYIAMSKGNEDVVLSYISTLGAFAKKHSFSQHQLFTL
;
A
#
# COMPACT_ATOMS: atom_id res chain seq x y z
N ILE A 1 -5.85 -23.71 2.81
CA ILE A 1 -6.43 -22.52 3.48
C ILE A 1 -7.29 -21.81 2.44
N GLY A 2 -8.54 -21.47 2.75
CA GLY A 2 -9.46 -20.85 1.79
C GLY A 2 -9.19 -19.36 1.60
N THR A 3 -9.71 -18.79 0.51
CA THR A 3 -9.63 -17.34 0.24
C THR A 3 -10.53 -16.57 1.23
N PRO A 4 -10.01 -15.59 2.00
CA PRO A 4 -10.80 -14.80 2.93
C PRO A 4 -11.85 -13.93 2.23
N ALA A 5 -12.98 -13.70 2.89
CA ALA A 5 -14.07 -12.87 2.34
C ALA A 5 -13.64 -11.43 2.04
N LEU A 6 -12.78 -10.84 2.88
CA LEU A 6 -12.23 -9.50 2.63
C LEU A 6 -11.43 -9.45 1.33
N PHE A 7 -10.58 -10.46 1.06
CA PHE A 7 -9.87 -10.55 -0.21
C PHE A 7 -10.83 -10.61 -1.40
N LEU A 8 -11.90 -11.41 -1.32
CA LEU A 8 -12.89 -11.51 -2.40
C LEU A 8 -13.61 -10.18 -2.65
N ALA A 9 -13.96 -9.44 -1.59
CA ALA A 9 -14.56 -8.11 -1.73
C ALA A 9 -13.60 -7.12 -2.39
N MET A 10 -12.32 -7.14 -2.00
CA MET A 10 -11.27 -6.32 -2.62
C MET A 10 -11.03 -6.67 -4.09
N MET A 11 -10.96 -7.97 -4.42
CA MET A 11 -10.75 -8.46 -5.79
C MET A 11 -11.91 -8.10 -6.72
N ASN A 12 -13.15 -8.08 -6.23
CA ASN A 12 -14.34 -7.78 -7.04
C ASN A 12 -14.75 -6.29 -6.98
N GLY A 13 -13.94 -5.42 -6.38
CA GLY A 13 -14.25 -3.99 -6.31
C GLY A 13 -15.50 -3.67 -5.48
N HIS A 14 -15.86 -4.52 -4.52
CA HIS A 14 -17.05 -4.31 -3.67
C HIS A 14 -16.73 -3.31 -2.54
N THR A 15 -16.57 -2.04 -2.92
CA THR A 15 -16.13 -0.95 -2.02
C THR A 15 -16.97 -0.85 -0.76
N ASP A 16 -18.31 -0.93 -0.87
CA ASP A 16 -19.21 -0.84 0.30
C ASP A 16 -18.99 -2.00 1.28
N ASN A 17 -18.79 -3.22 0.77
CA ASN A 17 -18.52 -4.37 1.62
C ASN A 17 -17.16 -4.24 2.32
N VAL A 18 -16.13 -3.76 1.60
CA VAL A 18 -14.82 -3.47 2.21
C VAL A 18 -14.96 -2.40 3.29
N LYS A 19 -15.71 -1.33 3.01
CA LYS A 19 -15.95 -0.23 3.95
C LYS A 19 -16.62 -0.71 5.24
N ILE A 20 -17.74 -1.42 5.12
CA ILE A 20 -18.46 -1.98 6.27
C ILE A 20 -17.54 -2.89 7.08
N PHE A 21 -16.82 -3.78 6.40
CA PHE A 21 -15.91 -4.70 7.07
C PHE A 21 -14.79 -3.98 7.82
N MET A 22 -14.13 -2.99 7.19
CA MET A 22 -13.05 -2.23 7.82
C MET A 22 -13.54 -1.33 8.96
N GLN A 23 -14.79 -0.83 8.89
CA GLN A 23 -15.41 -0.12 10.00
C GLN A 23 -15.64 -1.02 11.22
N GLU A 24 -16.04 -2.27 11.01
CA GLU A 24 -16.16 -3.24 12.10
C GLU A 24 -14.79 -3.57 12.71
N ILE A 25 -13.75 -3.76 11.88
CA ILE A 25 -12.38 -3.93 12.39
C ILE A 25 -11.93 -2.72 13.23
N GLN A 26 -12.26 -1.51 12.77
CA GLN A 26 -11.97 -0.28 13.52
C GLN A 26 -12.67 -0.28 14.88
N SER A 27 -13.95 -0.67 14.94
CA SER A 27 -14.71 -0.84 16.20
C SER A 27 -14.03 -1.86 17.13
N LEU A 28 -13.57 -3.01 16.61
CA LEU A 28 -12.88 -4.01 17.43
C LEU A 28 -11.55 -3.50 17.99
N VAL A 29 -10.82 -2.66 17.24
CA VAL A 29 -9.60 -1.99 17.70
C VAL A 29 -9.92 -0.99 18.80
N ASP A 30 -10.90 -0.10 18.57
CA ASP A 30 -11.29 0.94 19.53
C ASP A 30 -11.76 0.37 20.87
N ASN A 31 -12.45 -0.77 20.82
CA ASN A 31 -12.92 -1.49 22.01
C ASN A 31 -11.89 -2.46 22.60
N HIS A 32 -10.65 -2.50 22.06
CA HIS A 32 -9.57 -3.38 22.50
C HIS A 32 -9.95 -4.88 22.50
N ILE A 33 -10.82 -5.28 21.56
CA ILE A 33 -11.31 -6.67 21.42
C ILE A 33 -10.36 -7.51 20.56
N ILE A 34 -9.78 -6.90 19.51
CA ILE A 34 -8.86 -7.60 18.59
C ILE A 34 -7.40 -7.41 19.01
N HIS A 35 -6.64 -8.52 19.01
CA HIS A 35 -5.20 -8.51 19.30
C HIS A 35 -4.35 -8.37 18.03
N GLU A 36 -3.10 -7.93 18.21
CA GLU A 36 -2.12 -7.65 17.14
C GLU A 36 -2.07 -8.76 16.08
N ASP A 37 -1.87 -10.03 16.49
CA ASP A 37 -1.73 -11.16 15.57
C ASP A 37 -2.95 -11.36 14.66
N ASN A 38 -4.16 -11.18 15.20
CA ASN A 38 -5.38 -11.35 14.44
C ASN A 38 -5.61 -10.18 13.50
N LEU A 39 -5.32 -8.95 13.95
CA LEU A 39 -5.39 -7.75 13.12
C LEU A 39 -4.39 -7.83 11.96
N VAL A 40 -3.15 -8.25 12.21
CA VAL A 40 -2.12 -8.43 11.18
C VAL A 40 -2.56 -9.46 10.14
N LYS A 41 -3.06 -10.62 10.55
CA LYS A 41 -3.58 -11.64 9.60
C LYS A 41 -4.68 -11.08 8.72
N LEU A 42 -5.53 -10.23 9.27
CA LEU A 42 -6.62 -9.59 8.55
C LEU A 42 -6.14 -8.54 7.55
N LEU A 43 -5.20 -7.68 7.97
CA LEU A 43 -4.58 -6.67 7.12
C LEU A 43 -3.61 -7.30 6.09
N GLN A 44 -3.16 -8.53 6.32
CA GLN A 44 -2.40 -9.31 5.35
C GLN A 44 -3.31 -10.30 4.59
N THR A 45 -4.58 -9.94 4.38
CA THR A 45 -5.51 -10.78 3.64
C THR A 45 -4.95 -11.17 2.27
N LYS A 46 -4.97 -12.47 1.97
CA LYS A 46 -4.37 -13.06 0.78
C LYS A 46 -5.27 -14.14 0.18
N SER A 47 -5.20 -14.31 -1.14
CA SER A 47 -5.78 -15.46 -1.83
C SER A 47 -5.09 -16.77 -1.43
N ALA A 48 -5.67 -17.90 -1.86
CA ALA A 48 -5.03 -19.21 -1.73
C ALA A 48 -3.65 -19.29 -2.45
N ASN A 49 -3.42 -18.44 -3.47
CA ASN A 49 -2.16 -18.33 -4.20
C ASN A 49 -1.26 -17.20 -3.65
N GLU A 50 -1.49 -16.82 -2.39
CA GLU A 50 -0.73 -15.79 -1.66
C GLU A 50 -0.80 -14.37 -2.24
N THR A 51 -1.71 -14.09 -3.16
CA THR A 51 -1.92 -12.75 -3.72
C THR A 51 -2.52 -11.83 -2.66
N PRO A 52 -1.88 -10.70 -2.30
CA PRO A 52 -2.43 -9.77 -1.31
C PRO A 52 -3.67 -9.01 -1.80
N GLY A 53 -4.61 -8.73 -0.89
CA GLY A 53 -5.79 -7.91 -1.17
C GLY A 53 -5.45 -6.47 -1.60
N LEU A 54 -4.42 -5.89 -0.98
CA LEU A 54 -3.91 -4.57 -1.36
C LEU A 54 -3.33 -4.60 -2.78
N TYR A 55 -2.58 -5.64 -3.14
CA TYR A 55 -2.03 -5.82 -4.49
C TYR A 55 -3.15 -5.88 -5.54
N ILE A 56 -4.16 -6.75 -5.34
CA ILE A 56 -5.20 -6.95 -6.34
C ILE A 56 -6.06 -5.68 -6.55
N SER A 57 -6.27 -4.91 -5.48
CA SER A 57 -6.97 -3.62 -5.57
C SER A 57 -6.17 -2.59 -6.35
N MET A 58 -4.83 -2.60 -6.22
CA MET A 58 -3.95 -1.73 -7.00
C MET A 58 -3.87 -2.17 -8.46
N LEU A 59 -3.86 -3.49 -8.73
CA LEU A 59 -3.86 -4.05 -10.08
C LEU A 59 -5.13 -3.67 -10.86
N TYR A 60 -6.30 -3.68 -10.21
CA TYR A 60 -7.58 -3.36 -10.86
C TYR A 60 -8.00 -1.88 -10.73
N GLY A 61 -7.17 -1.03 -10.12
CA GLY A 61 -7.45 0.40 -10.05
C GLY A 61 -8.55 0.80 -9.06
N PHE A 62 -8.83 -0.01 -8.04
CA PHE A 62 -9.86 0.28 -7.03
C PHE A 62 -9.35 1.25 -5.96
N ASP A 63 -9.15 2.50 -6.34
CA ASP A 63 -8.51 3.53 -5.52
C ASP A 63 -9.26 3.80 -4.20
N GLU A 64 -10.59 3.80 -4.20
CA GLU A 64 -11.39 3.91 -2.98
C GLU A 64 -11.11 2.79 -1.97
N ILE A 65 -10.94 1.56 -2.44
CA ILE A 65 -10.59 0.41 -1.59
C ILE A 65 -9.19 0.60 -0.99
N ILE A 66 -8.23 1.14 -1.76
CA ILE A 66 -6.89 1.47 -1.25
C ILE A 66 -6.98 2.47 -0.09
N ASP A 67 -7.76 3.54 -0.23
CA ASP A 67 -7.89 4.54 0.81
C ASP A 67 -8.60 4.01 2.06
N ILE A 68 -9.72 3.30 1.90
CA ILE A 68 -10.42 2.65 3.02
C ILE A 68 -9.47 1.73 3.78
N PHE A 69 -8.80 0.85 3.06
CA PHE A 69 -7.90 -0.14 3.64
C PHE A 69 -6.73 0.52 4.37
N LEU A 70 -6.07 1.48 3.75
CA LEU A 70 -4.94 2.18 4.33
C LEU A 70 -5.35 3.10 5.49
N ASN A 71 -6.55 3.69 5.46
CA ASN A 71 -7.07 4.51 6.55
C ASN A 71 -7.35 3.71 7.81
N ALA A 72 -7.71 2.44 7.69
CA ALA A 72 -7.86 1.54 8.83
C ALA A 72 -6.55 1.24 9.57
N LEU A 73 -5.39 1.58 9.00
CA LEU A 73 -4.11 1.49 9.73
C LEU A 73 -3.95 2.62 10.76
N THR A 74 -4.68 3.73 10.62
CA THR A 74 -4.43 4.96 11.40
C THR A 74 -4.58 4.73 12.89
N THR A 75 -5.67 4.11 13.31
CA THR A 75 -5.97 3.93 14.74
C THR A 75 -5.09 2.86 15.40
N PRO A 76 -4.89 1.66 14.82
CA PRO A 76 -3.95 0.69 15.36
C PRO A 76 -2.52 1.23 15.49
N ILE A 77 -2.10 2.10 14.56
CA ILE A 77 -0.81 2.81 14.64
C ILE A 77 -0.80 3.82 15.79
N ALA A 78 -1.89 4.57 15.97
CA ALA A 78 -2.01 5.59 17.00
C ALA A 78 -2.05 4.99 18.42
N GLN A 79 -2.68 3.83 18.58
CA GLN A 79 -2.78 3.06 19.82
C GLN A 79 -1.56 2.15 20.07
N GLU A 80 -0.53 2.21 19.21
CA GLU A 80 0.67 1.37 19.30
C GLU A 80 0.42 -0.15 19.21
N LEU A 81 -0.79 -0.55 18.77
CA LEU A 81 -1.15 -1.95 18.51
C LEU A 81 -0.39 -2.52 17.32
N LEU A 82 -0.04 -1.69 16.34
CA LEU A 82 0.86 -2.07 15.25
C LEU A 82 2.20 -1.39 15.45
N ASN A 83 3.27 -2.17 15.48
CA ASN A 83 4.62 -1.63 15.45
C ASN A 83 5.11 -1.35 14.01
N LYS A 84 6.22 -0.61 13.90
CA LYS A 84 6.85 -0.25 12.61
C LYS A 84 7.07 -1.47 11.69
N LYS A 85 7.53 -2.61 12.22
CA LYS A 85 7.87 -3.78 11.40
C LYS A 85 6.62 -4.38 10.75
N LEU A 86 5.51 -4.43 11.49
CA LEU A 86 4.24 -4.95 10.98
C LEU A 86 3.60 -4.02 9.96
N VAL A 87 3.64 -2.71 10.19
CA VAL A 87 3.14 -1.75 9.20
C VAL A 87 3.94 -1.83 7.90
N MET A 88 5.27 -1.95 7.99
CA MET A 88 6.11 -2.15 6.81
C MET A 88 5.79 -3.46 6.09
N SER A 89 5.51 -4.55 6.80
CA SER A 89 5.17 -5.83 6.16
C SER A 89 3.80 -5.81 5.46
N ILE A 90 2.86 -4.97 5.91
CA ILE A 90 1.57 -4.73 5.24
C ILE A 90 1.77 -3.86 3.99
N LEU A 91 2.51 -2.75 4.10
CA LEU A 91 2.72 -1.82 2.98
C LEU A 91 3.60 -2.41 1.86
N ALA A 92 4.55 -3.29 2.21
CA ALA A 92 5.48 -3.93 1.27
C ALA A 92 5.00 -5.32 0.82
N MET A 93 3.72 -5.65 0.98
CA MET A 93 3.18 -6.91 0.50
C MET A 93 3.40 -7.08 -1.01
N LYS A 94 3.78 -8.30 -1.37
CA LYS A 94 4.12 -8.73 -2.73
C LYS A 94 3.39 -10.02 -3.06
N ILE A 95 3.15 -10.26 -4.34
CA ILE A 95 2.78 -11.59 -4.84
C ILE A 95 3.99 -12.53 -4.77
N HIS A 96 3.78 -13.81 -5.05
CA HIS A 96 4.80 -14.85 -5.06
C HIS A 96 6.06 -14.46 -5.87
N ASP A 97 5.88 -13.83 -7.03
CA ASP A 97 6.99 -13.45 -7.92
C ASP A 97 7.70 -12.14 -7.49
N GLY A 98 7.30 -11.59 -6.35
CA GLY A 98 7.94 -10.43 -5.73
C GLY A 98 7.48 -9.07 -6.26
N GLU A 99 6.43 -9.04 -7.09
CA GLU A 99 5.81 -7.80 -7.57
C GLU A 99 4.94 -7.16 -6.47
N PRO A 100 5.18 -5.88 -6.11
CA PRO A 100 4.36 -5.15 -5.16
C PRO A 100 3.20 -4.43 -5.84
N GLY A 101 2.16 -4.08 -5.07
CA GLY A 101 0.96 -3.40 -5.61
C GLY A 101 1.25 -2.07 -6.32
N LEU A 102 2.27 -1.33 -5.86
CA LEU A 102 2.70 -0.10 -6.53
C LEU A 102 3.16 -0.35 -7.97
N TYR A 103 3.88 -1.45 -8.23
CA TYR A 103 4.28 -1.83 -9.58
C TYR A 103 3.05 -2.11 -10.45
N ALA A 104 2.10 -2.90 -9.95
CA ALA A 104 0.87 -3.23 -10.66
C ALA A 104 0.05 -1.98 -11.04
N ALA A 105 -0.13 -1.03 -10.11
CA ALA A 105 -0.84 0.23 -10.40
C ALA A 105 -0.12 1.11 -11.43
N MET A 106 1.22 1.18 -11.34
CA MET A 106 2.06 1.91 -12.29
C MET A 106 2.03 1.27 -13.69
N GLU A 107 2.07 -0.05 -13.75
CA GLU A 107 2.02 -0.81 -15.00
C GLU A 107 0.67 -0.69 -15.73
N ASN A 108 -0.43 -0.57 -14.98
CA ASN A 108 -1.80 -0.53 -15.52
C ASN A 108 -2.42 0.89 -15.60
N ASN A 109 -1.58 1.93 -15.47
CA ASN A 109 -1.98 3.34 -15.55
C ASN A 109 -3.11 3.72 -14.57
N HIS A 110 -2.94 3.41 -13.27
CA HIS A 110 -3.92 3.73 -12.22
C HIS A 110 -3.45 4.90 -11.32
N PRO A 111 -3.57 6.17 -11.79
CA PRO A 111 -3.03 7.33 -11.09
C PRO A 111 -3.57 7.53 -9.67
N LEU A 112 -4.87 7.31 -9.44
CA LEU A 112 -5.50 7.54 -8.14
C LEU A 112 -5.05 6.52 -7.08
N CYS A 113 -4.84 5.26 -7.46
CA CYS A 113 -4.26 4.24 -6.57
C CYS A 113 -2.87 4.67 -6.08
N VAL A 114 -2.04 5.19 -6.99
CA VAL A 114 -0.69 5.67 -6.67
C VAL A 114 -0.75 6.89 -5.76
N THR A 115 -1.60 7.88 -6.06
CA THR A 115 -1.75 9.08 -5.21
C THR A 115 -2.14 8.70 -3.78
N ARG A 116 -3.17 7.86 -3.61
CA ARG A 116 -3.68 7.44 -2.30
C ARG A 116 -2.63 6.64 -1.52
N PHE A 117 -1.97 5.68 -2.18
CA PHE A 117 -0.92 4.87 -1.57
C PHE A 117 0.27 5.71 -1.09
N LEU A 118 0.84 6.55 -1.96
CA LEU A 118 1.96 7.43 -1.59
C LEU A 118 1.56 8.42 -0.50
N SER A 119 0.38 9.05 -0.60
CA SER A 119 -0.08 10.00 0.43
C SER A 119 -0.16 9.37 1.81
N LYS A 120 -0.64 8.12 1.91
CA LYS A 120 -0.67 7.41 3.20
C LYS A 120 0.73 7.10 3.72
N ILE A 121 1.63 6.62 2.86
CA ILE A 121 3.02 6.36 3.26
C ILE A 121 3.64 7.62 3.87
N ASN A 122 3.30 8.82 3.40
CA ASN A 122 3.82 10.07 3.97
C ASN A 122 3.43 10.27 5.43
N GLY A 123 2.16 10.02 5.75
CA GLY A 123 1.67 10.11 7.12
C GLY A 123 2.35 9.08 8.02
N ILE A 124 2.43 7.83 7.56
CA ILE A 124 3.04 6.72 8.30
C ILE A 124 4.54 6.95 8.51
N ALA A 125 5.24 7.40 7.47
CA ALA A 125 6.67 7.71 7.50
C ALA A 125 7.01 8.75 8.56
N PHE A 126 6.16 9.77 8.67
CA PHE A 126 6.30 10.81 9.69
C PHE A 126 6.06 10.25 11.10
N LYS A 127 4.95 9.52 11.31
CA LYS A 127 4.58 8.95 12.62
C LYS A 127 5.67 8.02 13.17
N TYR A 128 6.21 7.12 12.34
CA TYR A 128 7.23 6.16 12.77
C TYR A 128 8.67 6.63 12.57
N LYS A 129 8.89 7.86 12.07
CA LYS A 129 10.23 8.36 11.71
C LYS A 129 10.99 7.34 10.85
N LEU A 130 10.34 6.86 9.79
CA LEU A 130 10.93 5.86 8.91
C LEU A 130 12.26 6.37 8.34
N SER A 131 13.23 5.47 8.17
CA SER A 131 14.50 5.83 7.55
C SER A 131 14.27 6.14 6.08
N LYS A 132 15.15 6.97 5.49
CA LYS A 132 15.11 7.25 4.06
C LYS A 132 15.14 5.96 3.24
N ALA A 133 15.94 4.97 3.65
CA ALA A 133 15.99 3.67 3.00
C ALA A 133 14.61 2.98 2.99
N ASN A 134 13.93 2.88 4.14
CA ASN A 134 12.61 2.25 4.21
C ASN A 134 11.56 2.98 3.35
N ILE A 135 11.61 4.30 3.30
CA ILE A 135 10.71 5.09 2.46
C ILE A 135 11.03 4.82 0.98
N MET A 136 12.31 4.86 0.60
CA MET A 136 12.74 4.61 -0.77
C MET A 136 12.38 3.21 -1.24
N ASP A 137 12.50 2.18 -0.39
CA ASP A 137 12.11 0.82 -0.76
C ASP A 137 10.62 0.73 -1.12
N LEU A 138 9.75 1.42 -0.36
CA LEU A 138 8.32 1.49 -0.66
C LEU A 138 8.04 2.29 -1.95
N LEU A 139 8.71 3.43 -2.12
CA LEU A 139 8.52 4.31 -3.28
C LEU A 139 9.05 3.69 -4.58
N LYS A 140 10.14 2.92 -4.52
CA LYS A 140 10.66 2.17 -5.68
C LYS A 140 9.64 1.18 -6.21
N GLY A 141 8.86 0.56 -5.31
CA GLY A 141 7.90 -0.48 -5.70
C GLY A 141 8.57 -1.58 -6.53
N ALA A 142 9.82 -1.94 -6.21
CA ALA A 142 10.61 -2.80 -7.08
C ALA A 142 10.19 -4.28 -6.99
N THR A 143 10.21 -4.95 -8.14
CA THR A 143 10.04 -6.41 -8.26
C THR A 143 11.18 -7.17 -7.59
N ALA A 144 11.12 -8.51 -7.53
CA ALA A 144 12.22 -9.33 -7.03
C ALA A 144 13.53 -9.14 -7.84
N GLN A 145 13.41 -8.81 -9.12
CA GLN A 145 14.53 -8.54 -10.03
C GLN A 145 15.05 -7.11 -9.92
N GLY A 146 14.48 -6.30 -9.03
CA GLY A 146 14.88 -4.92 -8.81
C GLY A 146 14.35 -3.94 -9.86
N THR A 147 13.38 -4.35 -10.69
CA THR A 147 12.77 -3.44 -11.67
C THR A 147 11.85 -2.45 -10.95
N PRO A 148 12.12 -1.13 -11.00
CA PRO A 148 11.29 -0.14 -10.29
C PRO A 148 9.93 0.07 -10.96
N ALA A 149 8.95 0.50 -10.16
CA ALA A 149 7.58 0.76 -10.63
C ALA A 149 7.51 1.96 -11.60
N LEU A 150 8.35 2.99 -11.42
CA LEU A 150 8.40 4.12 -12.34
C LEU A 150 8.92 3.71 -13.73
N TYR A 151 9.91 2.82 -13.76
CA TYR A 151 10.48 2.30 -15.01
C TYR A 151 9.41 1.64 -15.89
N ILE A 152 8.57 0.76 -15.33
CA ILE A 152 7.54 0.06 -16.12
C ILE A 152 6.46 1.01 -16.64
N ALA A 153 6.04 2.00 -15.85
CA ALA A 153 5.06 2.98 -16.30
C ALA A 153 5.60 3.84 -17.46
N MET A 154 6.86 4.29 -17.35
CA MET A 154 7.51 5.05 -18.40
C MET A 154 7.71 4.23 -19.67
N SER A 155 8.13 2.96 -19.56
CA SER A 155 8.36 2.11 -20.74
C SER A 155 7.06 1.78 -21.50
N LYS A 156 5.92 1.74 -20.81
CA LYS A 156 4.60 1.58 -21.42
C LYS A 156 3.95 2.87 -21.91
N GLY A 157 4.54 4.03 -21.61
CA GLY A 157 3.95 5.33 -21.96
C GLY A 157 2.72 5.70 -21.12
N ASN A 158 2.62 5.19 -19.88
CA ASN A 158 1.50 5.46 -18.97
C ASN A 158 1.64 6.87 -18.35
N GLU A 159 1.31 7.91 -19.13
CA GLU A 159 1.55 9.31 -18.76
C GLU A 159 0.82 9.73 -17.48
N ASP A 160 -0.46 9.36 -17.31
CA ASP A 160 -1.27 9.81 -16.17
C ASP A 160 -0.70 9.34 -14.83
N VAL A 161 -0.35 8.06 -14.74
CA VAL A 161 0.20 7.48 -13.51
C VAL A 161 1.62 7.99 -13.23
N VAL A 162 2.42 8.26 -14.26
CA VAL A 162 3.74 8.89 -14.12
C VAL A 162 3.59 10.31 -13.55
N LEU A 163 2.65 11.10 -14.08
CA LEU A 163 2.39 12.45 -13.60
C LEU A 163 1.90 12.45 -12.15
N SER A 164 0.99 11.54 -11.81
CA SER A 164 0.50 11.35 -10.44
C SER A 164 1.64 10.97 -9.48
N TYR A 165 2.49 10.02 -9.87
CA TYR A 165 3.63 9.56 -9.09
C TYR A 165 4.61 10.71 -8.81
N ILE A 166 5.05 11.44 -9.85
CA ILE A 166 6.02 12.53 -9.72
C ILE A 166 5.45 13.69 -8.90
N SER A 167 4.19 14.06 -9.13
CA SER A 167 3.52 15.12 -8.38
C SER A 167 3.45 14.80 -6.89
N THR A 168 3.07 13.56 -6.55
CA THR A 168 3.00 13.11 -5.15
C THR A 168 4.39 12.98 -4.53
N LEU A 169 5.37 12.46 -5.29
CA LEU A 169 6.77 12.33 -4.87
C LEU A 169 7.40 13.69 -4.59
N GLY A 170 7.09 14.74 -5.37
CA GLY A 170 7.64 16.08 -5.16
C GLY A 170 7.32 16.66 -3.78
N ALA A 171 6.09 16.43 -3.28
CA ALA A 171 5.71 16.80 -1.91
C ALA A 171 6.50 15.99 -0.86
N PHE A 172 6.74 14.71 -1.16
CA PHE A 172 7.45 13.76 -0.31
C PHE A 172 8.95 14.07 -0.21
N ALA A 173 9.61 14.27 -1.34
CA ALA A 173 11.04 14.48 -1.47
C ALA A 173 11.50 15.77 -0.79
N LYS A 174 10.67 16.84 -0.86
CA LYS A 174 10.91 18.09 -0.12
C LYS A 174 10.87 17.87 1.38
N LYS A 175 9.89 17.10 1.87
CA LYS A 175 9.71 16.86 3.31
C LYS A 175 10.81 15.99 3.92
N HIS A 176 11.35 15.04 3.16
CA HIS A 176 12.39 14.10 3.63
C HIS A 176 13.80 14.41 3.11
N SER A 177 13.98 15.53 2.40
CA SER A 177 15.25 16.00 1.84
C SER A 177 16.00 14.90 1.09
N PHE A 178 15.36 14.29 0.08
CA PHE A 178 16.01 13.30 -0.78
C PHE A 178 17.05 13.95 -1.69
N SER A 179 18.16 13.24 -1.92
CA SER A 179 19.17 13.67 -2.89
C SER A 179 18.72 13.36 -4.32
N GLN A 180 19.29 14.06 -5.30
CA GLN A 180 19.06 13.78 -6.72
C GLN A 180 19.39 12.32 -7.05
N HIS A 181 20.52 11.81 -6.55
CA HIS A 181 20.91 10.41 -6.73
C HIS A 181 19.83 9.45 -6.23
N GLN A 182 19.22 9.71 -5.06
CA GLN A 182 18.14 8.86 -4.56
C GLN A 182 16.94 8.86 -5.51
N LEU A 183 16.53 10.03 -5.99
CA LEU A 183 15.40 10.17 -6.91
C LEU A 183 15.64 9.45 -8.25
N PHE A 184 16.88 9.43 -8.75
CA PHE A 184 17.23 8.69 -9.98
C PHE A 184 17.20 7.16 -9.83
N THR A 185 17.06 6.64 -8.61
CA THR A 185 16.93 5.18 -8.38
C THR A 185 15.49 4.72 -8.18
N LEU A 186 14.51 5.63 -8.26
CA LEU A 186 13.08 5.31 -8.26
C LEU A 186 12.61 4.90 -9.66
#